data_AF-A0A6A1VBH5-F1
#
_entry.id   AF-A0A6A1VBH5-F1
#
_cell.length_a   1.000
_cell.length_b   1.000
_cell.length_c   1.000
_cell.angle_alpha   90.00
_cell.angle_beta   90.00
_cell.angle_gamma   90.00
#
_symmetry.space_group_name_H-M   'P 1'
#
loop_
_entity.id
_entity.type
_entity.pdbx_description
1 polymer ?
#
loop_
_entity_poly.entity_id
_entity_poly.type
_entity_poly.pdbx_seq_one_letter_code
_entity_poly.pdbx_strand_id
1 'polypeptide(L)'
;MSTSNASSSSWAKEGWGKLGGCQCYCGISTYMKTSYTKQNFGHRLFSCPNYKLKHACGFFAWVDPPMCEHGKRVLRRMRERQERLNVESLNVDMLKGRSKNIAISRRSTSLH
;
A
#
# COMPACT_ATOMS: atom_id res chain seq x y z
N MET A 1 -10.31 18.25 -2.75
CA MET A 1 -9.12 17.41 -2.55
C MET A 1 -9.62 15.99 -2.38
N SER A 2 -9.64 15.22 -3.47
CA SER A 2 -10.32 13.92 -3.49
C SER A 2 -9.42 12.85 -2.86
N THR A 3 -9.80 12.40 -1.66
CA THR A 3 -9.21 11.23 -1.01
C THR A 3 -9.67 9.98 -1.76
N SER A 4 -8.83 9.46 -2.66
CA SER A 4 -9.06 8.17 -3.28
C SER A 4 -8.81 7.08 -2.24
N ASN A 5 -9.90 6.61 -1.63
CA ASN A 5 -9.94 5.35 -0.91
C ASN A 5 -9.42 4.26 -1.85
N ALA A 6 -8.24 3.74 -1.56
CA ALA A 6 -7.77 2.50 -2.17
C ALA A 6 -8.66 1.38 -1.62
N SER A 7 -9.79 1.16 -2.27
CA SER A 7 -10.61 -0.03 -2.07
C SER A 7 -9.71 -1.23 -2.35
N SER A 8 -9.26 -1.87 -1.27
CA SER A 8 -8.56 -3.13 -1.31
C SER A 8 -9.57 -4.14 -1.88
N SER A 9 -9.55 -4.33 -3.19
CA SER A 9 -10.36 -5.35 -3.84
C SER A 9 -9.89 -6.70 -3.28
N SER A 10 -10.83 -7.44 -2.71
CA SER A 10 -10.65 -8.74 -2.05
C SER A 10 -10.08 -9.87 -2.93
N TRP A 11 -9.52 -9.54 -4.10
CA TRP A 11 -9.17 -10.47 -5.18
C TRP A 11 -7.67 -10.83 -5.16
N ALA A 12 -6.87 -10.11 -4.36
CA ALA A 12 -5.41 -10.28 -4.26
C ALA A 12 -4.95 -11.46 -3.38
N LYS A 13 -5.89 -12.26 -2.84
CA LYS A 13 -5.57 -13.35 -1.93
C LYS A 13 -5.59 -14.66 -2.69
N GLU A 14 -4.38 -15.11 -3.00
CA GLU A 14 -4.00 -16.50 -3.29
C GLU A 14 -4.21 -17.03 -4.72
N GLY A 15 -3.12 -17.54 -5.31
CA GLY A 15 -3.21 -18.70 -6.19
C GLY A 15 -3.45 -18.47 -7.68
N TRP A 16 -3.31 -17.26 -8.23
CA TRP A 16 -3.55 -16.99 -9.66
C TRP A 16 -2.57 -17.73 -10.61
N GLY A 17 -1.53 -18.36 -10.05
CA GLY A 17 -0.55 -19.16 -10.78
C GLY A 17 -0.86 -20.64 -10.91
N LYS A 18 -1.95 -21.18 -10.34
CA LYS A 18 -2.18 -22.64 -10.37
C LYS A 18 -3.53 -23.19 -10.82
N LEU A 19 -4.70 -22.53 -10.67
CA LEU A 19 -5.98 -23.28 -10.90
C LEU A 19 -7.19 -22.54 -11.51
N GLY A 20 -7.10 -21.27 -11.92
CA GLY A 20 -8.24 -20.63 -12.57
C GLY A 20 -7.91 -19.19 -12.94
N GLY A 21 -7.95 -18.88 -14.24
CA GLY A 21 -7.54 -17.57 -14.75
C GLY A 21 -8.30 -16.42 -14.08
N CYS A 22 -7.61 -15.31 -13.86
CA CYS A 22 -8.24 -14.08 -13.41
C CYS A 22 -9.27 -13.60 -14.44
N GLN A 23 -10.49 -13.27 -14.03
CA GLN A 23 -11.50 -12.71 -14.94
C GLN A 23 -11.52 -11.19 -14.89
N CYS A 24 -11.67 -10.55 -16.05
CA CYS A 24 -11.92 -9.12 -16.12
C CYS A 24 -13.38 -8.80 -15.79
N TYR A 25 -13.73 -7.51 -15.69
CA TYR A 25 -15.10 -7.08 -15.41
C TYR A 25 -16.12 -7.42 -16.53
N CYS A 26 -15.67 -7.93 -17.68
CA CYS A 26 -16.56 -8.47 -18.71
C CYS A 26 -16.93 -9.95 -18.47
N GLY A 27 -16.40 -10.58 -17.42
CA GLY A 27 -16.51 -12.03 -17.19
C GLY A 27 -15.58 -12.86 -18.06
N ILE A 28 -14.63 -12.23 -18.76
CA ILE A 28 -13.70 -12.93 -19.67
C ILE A 28 -12.42 -13.28 -18.91
N SER A 29 -12.00 -14.54 -19.01
CA SER A 29 -10.72 -15.00 -18.48
C SER A 29 -9.55 -14.24 -19.12
N THR A 30 -8.65 -13.78 -18.26
CA THR A 30 -7.43 -13.07 -18.60
C THR A 30 -6.22 -13.98 -18.40
N TYR A 31 -5.14 -13.66 -19.10
CA TYR A 31 -3.86 -14.34 -18.99
C TYR A 31 -2.80 -13.37 -18.51
N MET A 32 -1.79 -13.93 -17.82
CA MET A 32 -0.66 -13.16 -17.30
C MET A 32 0.21 -12.67 -18.46
N LYS A 33 0.56 -11.38 -18.45
CA LYS A 33 1.41 -10.72 -19.43
C LYS A 33 2.64 -10.14 -18.72
N THR A 34 3.73 -9.98 -19.46
CA THR A 34 4.90 -9.21 -19.03
C THR A 34 4.86 -7.86 -19.72
N SER A 35 5.06 -6.78 -18.96
CA SER A 35 5.21 -5.44 -19.53
C SER A 35 6.60 -5.27 -20.13
N TYR A 36 6.65 -4.64 -21.31
CA TYR A 36 7.87 -4.30 -22.05
C TYR A 36 8.05 -2.79 -22.21
N THR A 37 7.27 -1.97 -21.51
CA THR A 37 7.49 -0.52 -21.48
C THR A 37 8.79 -0.22 -20.73
N LYS A 38 9.52 0.83 -21.16
CA LYS A 38 10.80 1.22 -20.53
C LYS A 38 10.69 1.36 -18.99
N GLN A 39 9.58 1.88 -18.49
CA GLN A 39 9.36 2.13 -17.07
C GLN A 39 8.91 0.89 -16.29
N ASN A 40 8.23 -0.07 -16.93
CA ASN A 40 7.64 -1.22 -16.25
C ASN A 40 8.13 -2.55 -16.85
N PHE A 41 9.36 -2.58 -17.35
CA PHE A 41 9.92 -3.75 -18.01
C PHE A 41 10.00 -4.93 -17.02
N GLY A 42 9.54 -6.11 -17.43
CA GLY A 42 9.61 -7.32 -16.61
C GLY A 42 8.51 -7.45 -15.55
N HIS A 43 7.70 -6.41 -15.32
CA HIS A 43 6.56 -6.51 -14.41
C HIS A 43 5.45 -7.37 -15.02
N ARG A 44 4.89 -8.26 -14.21
CA ARG A 44 3.79 -9.14 -14.62
C ARG A 44 2.45 -8.48 -14.31
N LEU A 45 1.48 -8.61 -15.21
CA LEU A 45 0.16 -8.01 -15.09
C LEU A 45 -0.92 -8.87 -15.73
N PHE A 46 -2.15 -8.68 -15.29
CA PHE A 46 -3.36 -9.11 -15.98
C PHE A 46 -4.09 -7.88 -16.54
N SER A 47 -4.69 -8.02 -17.72
CA SER A 47 -5.49 -6.96 -18.31
C SER A 47 -6.64 -7.52 -19.13
N CYS A 48 -7.70 -6.73 -19.30
CA CYS A 48 -8.83 -7.09 -20.15
C CYS A 48 -8.33 -7.46 -21.56
N PRO A 49 -8.76 -8.60 -22.15
CA PRO A 49 -8.40 -8.95 -23.52
C PRO A 49 -8.84 -7.89 -24.54
N ASN A 50 -9.97 -7.22 -24.26
CA ASN A 50 -10.55 -6.20 -25.11
C ASN A 50 -9.96 -4.79 -24.89
N TYR A 51 -8.82 -4.64 -24.19
CA TYR A 51 -8.28 -3.33 -23.79
C TYR A 51 -8.02 -2.33 -24.94
N LYS A 52 -7.90 -2.81 -26.20
CA LYS A 52 -7.74 -1.96 -27.39
C LYS A 52 -9.05 -1.54 -28.04
N LEU A 53 -10.18 -2.10 -27.61
CA LEU A 53 -11.51 -1.77 -28.15
C LEU A 53 -12.08 -0.56 -27.41
N LYS A 54 -12.92 0.23 -28.08
CA LYS A 54 -13.58 1.41 -27.50
C LYS A 54 -14.43 1.09 -26.25
N HIS A 55 -14.82 -0.17 -26.06
CA HIS A 55 -15.63 -0.65 -24.93
C HIS A 55 -14.87 -1.57 -23.97
N ALA A 56 -13.54 -1.39 -23.85
CA ALA A 56 -12.77 -2.08 -22.83
C ALA A 56 -13.25 -1.74 -21.42
N CYS A 57 -13.41 -2.75 -20.55
CA CYS A 57 -13.81 -2.51 -19.16
C CYS A 57 -12.71 -1.91 -18.26
N GLY A 58 -11.51 -1.65 -18.80
CA GLY A 58 -10.40 -1.06 -18.04
C GLY A 58 -9.77 -1.98 -16.98
N PHE A 59 -10.14 -3.27 -16.92
CA PHE A 59 -9.53 -4.20 -15.96
C PHE A 59 -8.00 -4.29 -16.14
N PHE A 60 -7.29 -4.08 -15.04
CA PHE A 60 -5.83 -4.16 -14.94
C PHE A 60 -5.43 -4.55 -13.51
N ALA A 61 -4.48 -5.48 -13.36
CA ALA A 61 -3.94 -5.86 -12.06
C ALA A 61 -2.44 -6.22 -12.17
N TRP A 62 -1.62 -5.68 -11.27
CA TRP A 62 -0.22 -6.09 -11.15
C TRP A 62 -0.09 -7.45 -10.46
N VAL A 63 0.95 -8.19 -10.82
CA VAL A 63 1.29 -9.48 -10.23
C VAL A 63 2.61 -9.34 -9.51
N ASP A 64 2.55 -9.36 -8.18
CA ASP A 64 3.73 -9.46 -7.35
C ASP A 64 4.15 -10.93 -7.28
N PRO A 65 5.42 -11.26 -7.56
CA PRO A 65 5.92 -12.61 -7.35
C PRO A 65 5.84 -12.97 -5.86
N PRO A 66 5.66 -14.27 -5.52
CA PRO A 66 5.68 -14.70 -4.13
C PRO A 66 7.02 -14.32 -3.50
N MET A 67 6.93 -13.64 -2.36
CA MET A 67 8.11 -13.23 -1.59
C MET A 67 8.77 -14.43 -0.94
N CYS A 68 10.09 -14.47 -0.89
CA CYS A 68 10.81 -15.49 -0.14
C CYS A 68 10.61 -15.32 1.38
N GLU A 69 10.74 -16.43 2.13
CA GLU A 69 10.55 -16.42 3.59
C GLU A 69 11.51 -15.46 4.32
N HIS A 70 12.73 -15.28 3.79
CA HIS A 70 13.65 -14.28 4.30
C HIS A 70 13.09 -12.86 4.14
N GLY A 71 12.61 -12.51 2.93
CA GLY A 71 12.00 -11.22 2.65
C GLY A 71 10.80 -10.94 3.54
N LYS A 72 9.90 -11.92 3.70
CA LYS A 72 8.74 -11.80 4.60
C LYS A 72 9.17 -11.47 6.04
N ARG A 73 10.21 -12.15 6.54
CA ARG A 73 10.75 -11.94 7.90
C ARG A 73 11.36 -10.55 8.07
N VAL A 74 12.12 -10.07 7.08
CA VAL A 74 12.72 -8.73 7.09
C VAL A 74 11.63 -7.65 7.09
N LEU A 75 10.64 -7.77 6.20
CA LEU A 75 9.53 -6.80 6.15
C LEU A 75 8.72 -6.77 7.44
N ARG A 76 8.49 -7.92 8.07
CA ARG A 76 7.83 -7.98 9.38
C ARG A 76 8.61 -7.18 10.43
N ARG A 77 9.92 -7.42 10.55
CA ARG A 77 10.79 -6.68 11.49
C ARG A 77 10.83 -5.19 11.21
N MET A 78 10.87 -4.79 9.94
CA MET A 78 10.84 -3.38 9.55
C MET A 78 9.53 -2.71 9.96
N ARG A 79 8.39 -3.38 9.74
CA ARG A 79 7.07 -2.89 10.16
C ARG A 79 6.97 -2.73 11.67
N GLU A 80 7.41 -3.73 12.44
CA GLU A 80 7.45 -3.69 13.90
C GLU A 80 8.32 -2.53 14.41
N ARG A 81 9.49 -2.31 13.79
CA ARG A 81 10.36 -1.19 14.12
C ARG A 81 9.68 0.16 13.82
N GLN A 82 9.05 0.29 12.66
CA GLN A 82 8.38 1.53 12.28
C GLN A 82 7.25 1.87 13.26
N GLU A 83 6.46 0.88 13.67
CA GLU A 83 5.38 1.08 14.64
C GLU A 83 5.93 1.57 15.99
N ARG A 84 7.00 0.93 16.48
CA ARG A 84 7.67 1.36 17.72
C ARG A 84 8.18 2.80 17.64
N LEU A 85 8.80 3.16 16.51
CA LEU A 85 9.30 4.52 16.29
C LEU A 85 8.16 5.54 16.20
N ASN A 86 7.04 5.18 15.58
CA ASN A 86 5.86 6.04 15.52
C ASN A 86 5.30 6.31 16.93
N VAL A 87 5.16 5.27 17.77
CA VAL A 87 4.72 5.42 19.17
C VAL A 87 5.68 6.27 19.98
N GLU A 88 6.99 6.05 19.84
CA GLU A 88 8.01 6.83 20.55
C GLU A 88 7.98 8.31 20.13
N SER A 89 7.82 8.58 18.83
CA SER A 89 7.67 9.94 18.29
C SER A 89 6.46 10.65 18.90
N LEU A 90 5.30 9.97 18.94
CA LEU A 90 4.09 10.53 19.55
C LEU A 90 4.29 10.85 21.04
N ASN A 91 4.96 9.96 21.78
CA ASN A 91 5.25 10.19 23.20
C ASN A 91 6.17 11.40 23.41
N VAL A 92 7.23 11.53 22.60
CA VAL A 92 8.14 12.68 22.64
C VAL A 92 7.41 13.98 22.33
N ASP A 93 6.52 13.97 21.35
CA ASP A 93 5.74 15.16 20.98
C ASP A 93 4.76 15.57 22.08
N MET A 94 4.12 14.59 22.74
CA MET A 94 3.28 14.85 23.92
C MET A 94 4.09 15.46 25.07
N LEU A 95 5.27 14.91 25.37
CA LEU A 95 6.14 15.44 26.43
C LEU A 95 6.61 16.87 26.12
N LYS A 96 6.99 17.15 24.87
CA LYS A 96 7.33 18.52 24.42
C LYS A 96 6.15 19.47 24.59
N GLY A 97 4.93 19.03 24.25
CA GLY A 97 3.71 19.81 24.47
C GLY A 97 3.48 20.14 25.95
N ARG A 98 3.61 19.14 26.84
CA ARG A 98 3.49 19.35 28.30
C ARG A 98 4.54 20.32 28.83
N SER A 99 5.81 20.17 28.44
CA SER A 99 6.89 21.07 28.87
C SER A 99 6.67 22.52 28.41
N LYS A 100 6.18 22.73 27.18
CA LYS A 100 5.81 24.07 26.68
C LYS A 100 4.69 24.70 27.52
N ASN A 101 3.65 23.94 27.85
CA ASN A 101 2.53 24.42 28.67
C ASN A 101 2.99 24.80 30.08
N ILE A 102 3.86 24.01 30.70
CA ILE A 102 4.45 24.31 32.02
C ILE A 102 5.27 25.61 31.96
N ALA A 103 6.09 25.79 30.91
CA ALA A 103 6.87 27.01 30.72
C ALA A 103 6.00 28.27 30.54
N ILE A 104 4.88 28.16 29.81
CA ILE A 104 3.91 29.26 29.63
C ILE A 104 3.23 29.60 30.97
N SER A 105 2.79 28.59 31.71
CA SER A 105 2.15 28.75 33.02
C SER A 105 3.07 29.47 34.02
N ARG A 106 4.34 29.05 34.11
CA ARG A 106 5.34 29.68 35.00
C ARG A 106 5.64 31.14 34.67
N ARG A 107 5.65 31.51 33.39
CA ARG A 107 5.82 32.92 32.97
C ARG A 107 4.63 33.79 33.38
N SER A 108 3.43 33.23 33.35
CA SER A 108 2.20 33.96 33.69
C SER A 108 2.08 34.24 35.20
N THR A 109 2.55 33.30 36.04
CA THR A 109 2.56 33.47 37.51
C THR A 109 3.68 34.38 38.02
N SER A 110 4.73 34.62 37.25
CA SER A 110 5.84 35.52 37.63
C SER A 110 5.59 37.00 37.30
N LEU A 111 4.49 37.31 36.62
CA LEU A 111 4.10 38.67 36.20
C LEU A 111 3.06 39.32 37.14
N HIS A 112 2.71 38.66 38.26
CA HIS A 112 1.91 39.19 39.36
C HIS A 112 2.77 39.24 40.61
#